data_AF-A0A382KH79-F1
#
_entry.id   AF-A0A382KH79-F1
#
_cell.length_a   1.000
_cell.length_b   1.000
_cell.length_c   1.000
_cell.angle_alpha   90.00
_cell.angle_beta   90.00
_cell.angle_gamma   90.00
#
_symmetry.space_group_name_H-M   'P 1'
#
loop_
_entity.id
_entity.type
_entity.pdbx_description
1 polymer ?
#
loop_
_entity_poly.entity_id
_entity_poly.type
_entity_poly.pdbx_seq_one_letter_code
_entity_poly.pdbx_strand_id
1 'polypeptide(L)'
;MFGSVGVKLQENDFPVSHPDPSLLCGRSNRNAVSRELEIIGPDARYERNIDAGYVDDVRQRRIVEIFTDLHRNLTLRYSSPSLLSRVKHGLGLSARDPIRGLYLWGGPGRGKTYLMDLFHESLQPRISQRLHFHHFMRRVHEELALLEGTADPIDAVASRFARSAPVICFDEFFVSDIGDAMILG
;
A
#
# COMPACT_ATOMS: atom_id res chain seq x y z
N MET A 1 3.23 2.41 17.66
CA MET A 1 1.84 1.91 17.81
C MET A 1 1.03 2.27 16.57
N PHE A 2 0.95 1.37 15.59
CA PHE A 2 0.20 1.61 14.35
C PHE A 2 -1.28 1.32 14.61
N GLY A 3 -2.12 2.36 14.65
CA GLY A 3 -3.56 2.18 14.73
C GLY A 3 -4.08 1.55 13.43
N SER A 4 -4.68 0.36 13.52
CA SER A 4 -5.34 -0.32 12.40
C SER A 4 -6.82 0.06 12.36
N VAL A 5 -7.33 0.40 11.17
CA VAL A 5 -8.76 0.36 10.89
C VAL A 5 -9.04 -0.98 10.23
N GLY A 6 -9.61 -1.91 10.98
CA GLY A 6 -10.11 -3.16 10.44
C GLY A 6 -11.42 -2.91 9.71
N VAL A 7 -11.43 -2.98 8.38
CA VAL A 7 -12.67 -3.01 7.60
C VAL A 7 -13.16 -4.45 7.57
N LYS A 8 -14.23 -4.74 8.32
CA LYS A 8 -14.83 -6.08 8.41
C LYS A 8 -15.88 -6.26 7.30
N LEU A 9 -15.56 -6.95 6.20
CA LEU A 9 -16.52 -7.35 5.16
C LEU A 9 -16.88 -8.83 5.30
N GLN A 10 -18.11 -9.14 5.71
CA GLN A 10 -18.61 -10.49 5.96
C GLN A 10 -18.63 -11.39 4.71
N GLU A 11 -18.46 -12.69 4.96
CA GLU A 11 -18.44 -13.78 3.99
C GLU A 11 -19.77 -13.92 3.23
N ASN A 12 -19.65 -14.34 1.96
CA ASN A 12 -20.69 -14.73 1.00
C ASN A 12 -21.05 -13.66 -0.05
N ASP A 13 -21.07 -14.08 -1.32
CA ASP A 13 -21.40 -13.37 -2.59
C ASP A 13 -20.29 -12.60 -3.33
N PHE A 14 -19.41 -13.33 -4.00
CA PHE A 14 -18.62 -12.83 -5.13
C PHE A 14 -18.34 -14.01 -6.07
N PRO A 15 -18.56 -13.86 -7.38
CA PRO A 15 -18.10 -14.82 -8.38
C PRO A 15 -16.63 -14.58 -8.76
N VAL A 16 -16.00 -15.62 -9.31
CA VAL A 16 -14.58 -15.69 -9.65
C VAL A 16 -14.39 -15.54 -11.16
N SER A 17 -13.60 -14.56 -11.60
CA SER A 17 -12.87 -14.63 -12.88
C SER A 17 -11.72 -13.62 -12.92
N HIS A 18 -10.53 -14.08 -13.33
CA HIS A 18 -9.34 -13.27 -13.61
C HIS A 18 -8.96 -13.49 -15.08
N PRO A 19 -8.71 -12.44 -15.89
CA PRO A 19 -8.04 -12.61 -17.17
C PRO A 19 -6.51 -12.45 -17.06
N ASP A 20 -5.84 -12.95 -18.10
CA ASP A 20 -4.39 -13.17 -18.26
C ASP A 20 -3.54 -11.87 -18.25
N PRO A 21 -2.47 -11.77 -17.43
CA PRO A 21 -1.62 -10.58 -17.33
C PRO A 21 -0.79 -10.26 -18.59
N SER A 22 -0.81 -11.10 -19.63
CA SER A 22 -0.05 -10.87 -20.87
C SER A 22 -0.66 -9.81 -21.82
N LEU A 23 -1.87 -9.31 -21.55
CA LEU A 23 -2.56 -8.33 -22.41
C LEU A 23 -2.17 -6.86 -22.18
N LEU A 24 -1.26 -6.55 -21.25
CA LEU A 24 -0.79 -5.18 -20.99
C LEU A 24 0.41 -4.73 -21.85
N CYS A 25 0.85 -5.54 -22.83
CA CYS A 25 1.97 -5.16 -23.70
C CYS A 25 1.47 -4.40 -24.96
N GLY A 26 1.11 -3.13 -24.76
CA GLY A 26 0.80 -2.18 -25.83
C GLY A 26 2.07 -1.57 -26.45
N ARG A 27 2.17 -1.61 -27.78
CA ARG A 27 3.34 -1.28 -28.60
C ARG A 27 3.86 0.15 -28.43
N SER A 28 5.19 0.25 -28.43
CA SER A 28 6.03 1.45 -28.49
C SER A 28 5.67 2.40 -29.64
N ASN A 29 5.50 3.69 -29.33
CA ASN A 29 5.77 4.77 -30.28
C ASN A 29 6.72 5.79 -29.64
N ARG A 30 7.93 5.86 -30.22
CA ARG A 30 9.02 6.75 -29.85
C ARG A 30 8.73 8.14 -30.42
N ASN A 31 8.15 9.05 -29.65
CA ASN A 31 8.31 10.52 -29.73
C ASN A 31 7.23 11.22 -28.89
N ALA A 32 7.51 11.47 -27.61
CA ALA A 32 6.88 12.55 -26.84
C ALA A 32 7.70 12.82 -25.56
N VAL A 33 8.35 13.98 -25.59
CA VAL A 33 8.83 14.81 -24.49
C VAL A 33 8.22 14.47 -23.12
N SER A 34 9.09 14.19 -22.14
CA SER A 34 8.90 14.29 -20.68
C SER A 34 7.46 14.24 -20.15
N ARG A 35 6.81 13.08 -20.22
CA ARG A 35 5.66 12.80 -19.35
C ARG A 35 6.19 12.54 -17.95
N GLU A 36 6.08 13.55 -17.09
CA GLU A 36 5.84 13.33 -15.67
C GLU A 36 4.81 12.19 -15.58
N LEU A 37 5.19 11.05 -15.01
CA LEU A 37 4.31 9.89 -14.87
C LEU A 37 3.06 10.38 -14.16
N GLU A 38 1.97 10.57 -14.90
CA GLU A 38 0.69 10.96 -14.32
C GLU A 38 0.30 9.83 -13.36
N ILE A 39 0.42 10.10 -12.06
CA ILE A 39 0.12 9.12 -11.03
C ILE A 39 -1.40 9.02 -10.96
N ILE A 40 -1.92 8.03 -11.66
CA ILE A 40 -3.35 7.75 -11.76
C ILE A 40 -3.81 7.17 -10.43
N GLY A 41 -4.88 7.77 -9.88
CA GLY A 41 -5.48 7.34 -8.62
C GLY A 41 -6.14 5.96 -8.70
N PRO A 42 -6.42 5.33 -7.54
CA PRO A 42 -7.05 4.00 -7.47
C PRO A 42 -8.40 3.90 -8.19
N ASP A 43 -9.25 4.92 -8.03
CA ASP A 43 -10.54 5.06 -8.72
C ASP A 43 -10.38 5.06 -10.23
N ALA A 44 -9.54 5.95 -10.76
CA ALA A 44 -9.30 6.06 -12.19
C ALA A 44 -8.64 4.79 -12.77
N ARG A 45 -7.79 4.11 -11.99
CA ARG A 45 -7.21 2.81 -12.40
C ARG A 45 -8.26 1.70 -12.42
N TYR A 46 -9.17 1.68 -11.45
CA TYR A 46 -10.26 0.71 -11.38
C TYR A 46 -11.21 0.83 -12.58
N GLU A 47 -11.64 2.05 -12.91
CA GLU A 47 -12.50 2.27 -14.10
C GLU A 47 -11.80 1.86 -15.40
N ARG A 48 -10.50 2.16 -15.56
CA ARG A 48 -9.74 1.69 -16.73
C ARG A 48 -9.69 0.18 -16.85
N ASN A 49 -9.61 -0.53 -15.73
CA ASN A 49 -9.62 -1.99 -15.75
C ASN A 49 -11.00 -2.53 -16.13
N ILE A 50 -12.09 -1.89 -15.67
CA ILE A 50 -13.45 -2.22 -16.11
C ILE A 50 -13.59 -2.01 -17.63
N ASP A 51 -13.12 -0.87 -18.15
CA ASP A 51 -13.11 -0.59 -19.58
C ASP A 51 -12.28 -1.62 -20.37
N ALA A 52 -11.24 -2.18 -19.75
CA ALA A 52 -10.41 -3.25 -20.30
C ALA A 52 -11.02 -4.66 -20.17
N GLY A 53 -12.23 -4.78 -19.63
CA GLY A 53 -12.99 -6.04 -19.52
C GLY A 53 -12.93 -6.73 -18.16
N TYR A 54 -12.45 -6.06 -17.11
CA TYR A 54 -12.54 -6.60 -15.75
C TYR A 54 -13.98 -6.55 -15.25
N VAL A 55 -14.35 -7.48 -14.38
CA VAL A 55 -15.68 -7.52 -13.78
C VAL A 55 -15.83 -6.37 -12.79
N ASP A 56 -16.86 -5.55 -13.02
CA ASP A 56 -17.26 -4.52 -12.08
C ASP A 56 -17.96 -5.14 -10.87
N ASP A 57 -17.41 -4.90 -9.68
CA ASP A 57 -17.90 -5.46 -8.42
C ASP A 57 -18.12 -4.36 -7.37
N VAL A 58 -19.35 -4.28 -6.85
CA VAL A 58 -19.79 -3.26 -5.89
C VAL A 58 -18.94 -3.24 -4.61
N ARG A 59 -18.43 -4.39 -4.17
CA ARG A 59 -17.66 -4.50 -2.93
C ARG A 59 -16.20 -4.13 -3.18
N GLN A 60 -15.65 -4.46 -4.35
CA GLN A 60 -14.36 -3.94 -4.79
C GLN A 60 -14.42 -2.41 -4.91
N ARG A 61 -15.48 -1.84 -5.48
CA ARG A 61 -15.70 -0.37 -5.55
C ARG A 61 -15.62 0.30 -4.17
N ARG A 62 -16.28 -0.26 -3.14
CA ARG A 62 -16.19 0.25 -1.76
C ARG A 62 -14.75 0.27 -1.22
N ILE A 63 -13.95 -0.72 -1.56
CA ILE A 63 -12.53 -0.76 -1.16
C ILE A 63 -11.75 0.29 -1.96
N VAL A 64 -12.04 0.46 -3.24
CA VAL A 64 -11.43 1.48 -4.10
C VAL A 64 -11.73 2.90 -3.60
N GLU A 65 -12.92 3.17 -3.07
CA GLU A 65 -13.25 4.44 -2.40
C GLU A 65 -12.32 4.70 -1.20
N ILE A 66 -12.15 3.72 -0.32
CA ILE A 66 -11.24 3.81 0.83
C ILE A 66 -9.79 4.02 0.37
N PHE A 67 -9.37 3.30 -0.67
CA PHE A 67 -8.05 3.47 -1.28
C PHE A 67 -7.85 4.85 -1.89
N THR A 68 -8.89 5.43 -2.48
CA THR A 68 -8.83 6.77 -3.08
C THR A 68 -8.60 7.83 -2.00
N ASP A 69 -9.30 7.72 -0.88
CA ASP A 69 -9.08 8.59 0.29
C ASP A 69 -7.67 8.41 0.87
N LEU A 70 -7.22 7.17 1.01
CA LEU A 70 -5.88 6.86 1.51
C LEU A 70 -4.79 7.38 0.57
N HIS A 71 -4.94 7.17 -0.74
CA HIS A 71 -4.04 7.65 -1.78
C HIS A 71 -3.93 9.18 -1.74
N ARG A 72 -5.06 9.89 -1.60
CA ARG A 72 -5.08 11.35 -1.47
C ARG A 72 -4.30 11.80 -0.23
N ASN A 73 -4.56 11.19 0.92
CA ASN A 73 -3.88 11.52 2.18
C ASN A 73 -2.36 11.28 2.10
N LEU A 74 -1.94 10.16 1.51
CA LEU A 74 -0.53 9.83 1.31
C LEU A 74 0.14 10.79 0.33
N THR A 75 -0.53 11.12 -0.76
CA THR A 75 -0.04 12.08 -1.75
C THR A 75 0.16 13.46 -1.12
N LEU A 76 -0.81 13.98 -0.38
CA LEU A 76 -0.67 15.26 0.32
C LEU A 76 0.42 15.23 1.40
N ARG A 77 0.61 14.08 2.06
CA ARG A 77 1.62 13.93 3.11
C ARG A 77 3.04 13.92 2.55
N TYR A 78 3.26 13.20 1.45
CA TYR A 78 4.59 12.96 0.88
C TYR A 78 4.88 13.73 -0.40
N SER A 79 3.96 14.59 -0.85
CA SER A 79 4.23 15.56 -1.93
C SER A 79 5.30 16.56 -1.49
N SER A 80 6.26 16.83 -2.38
CA SER A 80 7.30 17.82 -2.15
C SER A 80 6.66 19.20 -1.94
N PRO A 81 6.95 19.91 -0.83
CA PRO A 81 6.36 21.22 -0.60
C PRO A 81 6.82 22.18 -1.71
N SER A 82 5.86 22.75 -2.43
CA SER A 82 6.15 23.89 -3.30
C SER A 82 6.77 25.02 -2.47
N LEU A 83 7.68 25.81 -3.07
CA LEU A 83 8.37 26.90 -2.38
C LEU A 83 7.41 27.88 -1.68
N LEU A 84 6.17 27.99 -2.19
CA LEU A 84 5.09 28.80 -1.62
C LEU A 84 4.54 28.24 -0.29
N SER A 85 4.56 26.92 -0.09
CA SER A 85 4.11 26.28 1.15
C SER A 85 5.07 26.54 2.32
N ARG A 86 6.36 26.81 2.05
CA ARG A 86 7.38 27.10 3.08
C ARG A 86 7.12 28.41 3.84
N VAL A 87 6.46 29.38 3.19
CA VAL A 87 6.16 30.69 3.81
C VAL A 87 4.94 30.60 4.74
N LYS A 88 4.00 29.67 4.50
CA LYS A 88 2.82 29.47 5.37
C LYS A 88 3.07 28.57 6.58
N HIS A 89 4.08 27.70 6.54
CA HIS A 89 4.41 26.78 7.64
C HIS A 89 5.27 27.40 8.77
N GLY A 90 5.62 28.69 8.68
CA GLY A 90 6.33 29.42 9.75
C GLY A 90 5.47 29.77 10.98
N LEU A 91 4.16 29.49 10.92
CA LEU A 91 3.21 29.68 12.01
C LEU A 91 2.78 28.29 12.48
N GLY A 92 3.03 27.99 13.76
CA GLY A 92 3.11 26.64 14.28
C GLY A 92 1.91 25.72 14.08
N LEU A 93 2.22 24.42 14.22
CA LEU A 93 1.34 23.28 14.51
C LEU A 93 0.59 22.67 13.32
N SER A 94 0.97 21.43 12.98
CA SER A 94 0.09 20.30 13.25
C SER A 94 0.93 19.02 13.22
N ALA A 95 1.01 18.32 14.35
CA ALA A 95 1.27 16.88 14.28
C ALA A 95 0.15 16.32 13.40
N ARG A 96 0.48 15.84 12.20
CA ARG A 96 -0.51 15.29 11.28
C ARG A 96 -0.97 13.95 11.86
N ASP A 97 -2.28 13.75 12.01
CA ASP A 97 -2.84 12.51 12.55
C ASP A 97 -2.23 11.27 11.88
N PRO A 98 -1.94 10.20 12.62
CA PRO A 98 -1.39 8.99 12.04
C PRO A 98 -2.36 8.44 10.99
N ILE A 99 -1.84 8.17 9.78
CA ILE A 99 -2.60 7.46 8.76
C ILE A 99 -2.76 6.02 9.26
N ARG A 100 -4.00 5.60 9.47
CA ARG A 100 -4.30 4.26 9.97
C ARG A 100 -4.10 3.22 8.86
N GLY A 101 -3.57 2.06 9.24
CA GLY A 101 -3.40 0.94 8.32
C GLY A 101 -4.74 0.31 7.93
N LEU A 102 -4.77 -0.34 6.76
CA LEU A 102 -5.91 -1.11 6.26
C LEU A 102 -5.55 -2.59 6.16
N TYR A 103 -6.45 -3.47 6.61
CA TYR A 103 -6.30 -4.91 6.45
C TYR A 103 -7.46 -5.46 5.61
N LEU A 104 -7.13 -6.03 4.45
CA LEU A 104 -8.10 -6.69 3.56
C LEU A 104 -8.16 -8.18 3.88
N TRP A 105 -9.36 -8.69 4.15
CA TRP A 105 -9.59 -10.10 4.44
C TRP A 105 -10.84 -10.61 3.71
N GLY A 106 -10.88 -11.92 3.50
CA GLY A 106 -11.96 -12.60 2.79
C GLY A 106 -11.46 -13.87 2.12
N GLY A 107 -12.39 -14.70 1.63
CA GLY A 107 -12.08 -15.99 1.01
C GLY A 107 -11.16 -15.93 -0.22
N PRO A 108 -10.69 -17.09 -0.71
CA PRO A 108 -9.90 -17.17 -1.95
C PRO A 108 -10.70 -16.67 -3.17
N GLY A 109 -10.00 -16.15 -4.18
CA GLY A 109 -10.59 -15.72 -5.46
C GLY A 109 -11.42 -14.43 -5.42
N ARG A 110 -11.26 -13.59 -4.39
CA ARG A 110 -12.04 -12.34 -4.21
C ARG A 110 -11.34 -11.07 -4.69
N GLY A 111 -10.25 -11.21 -5.43
CA GLY A 111 -9.51 -10.05 -5.97
C GLY A 111 -8.71 -9.25 -4.94
N LYS A 112 -8.40 -9.80 -3.75
CA LYS A 112 -7.58 -9.11 -2.74
C LYS A 112 -6.19 -8.72 -3.28
N THR A 113 -5.52 -9.66 -3.93
CA THR A 113 -4.22 -9.44 -4.58
C THR A 113 -4.31 -8.36 -5.64
N TYR A 114 -5.33 -8.44 -6.51
CA TYR A 114 -5.62 -7.41 -7.52
C TYR A 114 -5.84 -6.02 -6.90
N LEU A 115 -6.65 -5.91 -5.84
CA LEU A 115 -6.90 -4.66 -5.14
C LEU A 115 -5.61 -4.10 -4.51
N MET A 116 -4.77 -4.97 -3.95
CA MET A 116 -3.47 -4.58 -3.40
C MET A 116 -2.53 -4.05 -4.49
N ASP A 117 -2.46 -4.71 -5.65
CA ASP A 117 -1.69 -4.26 -6.81
C ASP A 117 -2.19 -2.91 -7.33
N LEU A 118 -3.50 -2.79 -7.51
CA LEU A 118 -4.15 -1.56 -7.95
C LEU A 118 -3.79 -0.37 -7.04
N PHE A 119 -3.81 -0.56 -5.72
CA PHE A 119 -3.43 0.49 -4.79
C PHE A 119 -1.94 0.79 -4.82
N HIS A 120 -1.08 -0.23 -4.79
CA HIS A 120 0.37 -0.08 -4.82
C HIS A 120 0.84 0.66 -6.07
N GLU A 121 0.33 0.30 -7.24
CA GLU A 121 0.65 0.94 -8.53
C GLU A 121 0.13 2.37 -8.65
N SER A 122 -0.86 2.74 -7.83
CA SER A 122 -1.39 4.10 -7.79
C SER A 122 -0.55 5.02 -6.89
N LEU A 123 0.43 4.51 -6.16
CA LEU A 123 1.33 5.32 -5.32
C LEU A 123 2.59 5.76 -6.08
N GLN A 124 3.19 6.86 -5.65
CA GLN A 124 4.42 7.35 -6.27
C GLN A 124 5.58 6.35 -6.11
N PRO A 125 6.52 6.28 -7.07
CA PRO A 125 7.73 5.51 -6.90
C PRO A 125 8.44 5.92 -5.59
N ARG A 126 8.97 4.93 -4.86
CA ARG A 126 9.71 5.11 -3.59
C ARG A 126 8.89 5.47 -2.34
N ILE A 127 7.61 5.81 -2.46
CA ILE A 127 6.77 5.99 -1.26
C ILE A 127 6.11 4.70 -0.79
N SER A 128 6.10 3.66 -1.64
CA SER A 128 5.51 2.38 -1.29
C SER A 128 6.43 1.22 -1.66
N GLN A 129 6.36 0.14 -0.87
CA GLN A 129 7.04 -1.12 -1.13
C GLN A 129 6.05 -2.27 -0.94
N ARG A 130 6.05 -3.22 -1.87
CA ARG A 130 5.28 -4.47 -1.77
C ARG A 130 6.18 -5.59 -1.27
N LEU A 131 5.70 -6.35 -0.29
CA LEU A 131 6.44 -7.46 0.33
C LEU A 131 5.49 -8.60 0.67
N HIS A 132 5.91 -9.85 0.46
CA HIS A 132 5.24 -10.98 1.13
C HIS A 132 5.55 -10.94 2.62
N PHE A 133 4.57 -11.25 3.44
CA PHE A 133 4.70 -11.15 4.90
C PHE A 133 5.89 -11.95 5.46
N HIS A 134 6.10 -13.19 5.01
CA HIS A 134 7.23 -14.02 5.49
C HIS A 134 8.60 -13.44 5.14
N HIS A 135 8.75 -12.82 3.96
CA HIS A 135 10.00 -12.15 3.60
C HIS A 135 10.26 -10.92 4.47
N PHE A 136 9.21 -10.19 4.84
CA PHE A 136 9.30 -9.10 5.78
C PHE A 136 9.75 -9.58 7.16
N MET A 137 9.09 -10.61 7.71
CA MET A 137 9.44 -11.16 9.03
C MET A 137 10.85 -11.71 9.06
N ARG A 138 11.29 -12.44 8.02
CA ARG A 138 12.67 -12.91 7.94
C ARG A 138 13.68 -11.76 8.03
N ARG A 139 13.43 -10.66 7.33
CA ARG A 139 14.28 -9.47 7.37
C ARG A 139 14.23 -8.79 8.75
N VAL A 140 13.07 -8.75 9.40
CA VAL A 140 12.96 -8.25 10.79
C VAL A 140 13.83 -9.09 11.72
N HIS A 141 13.75 -10.42 11.66
CA HIS A 141 14.56 -11.33 12.48
C HIS A 141 16.07 -11.16 12.20
N GLU A 142 16.47 -11.07 10.93
CA GLU A 142 17.86 -10.82 10.53
C GLU A 142 18.38 -9.49 11.11
N GLU A 143 17.59 -8.41 11.06
CA GLU A 143 17.96 -7.10 11.58
C GLU A 143 17.99 -7.06 13.11
N LEU A 144 17.09 -7.77 13.79
CA LEU A 144 17.07 -7.89 15.25
C LEU A 144 18.31 -8.63 15.76
N ALA A 145 18.72 -9.72 15.08
CA ALA A 145 19.93 -10.47 15.42
C ALA A 145 21.19 -9.59 15.33
N LEU A 146 21.25 -8.65 14.38
CA LEU A 146 22.35 -7.69 14.25
C LEU A 146 22.36 -6.59 15.34
N LEU A 147 21.24 -6.43 16.05
CA LEU A 147 21.03 -5.41 17.07
C LEU A 147 20.96 -6.00 18.49
N GLU A 148 21.37 -7.25 18.65
CA GLU A 148 21.46 -7.88 19.98
C GLU A 148 22.30 -7.03 20.94
N GLY A 149 21.76 -6.80 22.14
CA GLY A 149 22.39 -5.97 23.17
C GLY A 149 22.20 -4.46 23.01
N THR A 150 21.51 -3.99 21.96
CA THR A 150 21.08 -2.58 21.87
C THR A 150 19.82 -2.32 22.68
N ALA A 151 19.66 -1.09 23.18
CA ALA A 151 18.40 -0.65 23.77
C ALA A 151 17.36 -0.47 22.65
N ASP A 152 16.16 -1.01 22.85
CA ASP A 152 15.00 -0.89 21.95
C ASP A 152 15.29 -1.30 20.48
N PRO A 153 15.76 -2.53 20.23
CA PRO A 153 16.14 -2.99 18.88
C PRO A 153 14.96 -2.95 17.90
N ILE A 154 13.73 -3.16 18.39
CA ILE A 154 12.51 -3.11 17.56
C ILE A 154 12.30 -1.71 16.97
N ASP A 155 12.47 -0.65 17.76
CA ASP A 155 12.30 0.72 17.30
C ASP A 155 13.37 1.11 16.27
N ALA A 156 14.60 0.61 16.47
CA ALA A 156 15.68 0.77 15.51
C ALA A 156 15.37 0.08 14.17
N VAL A 157 14.84 -1.15 14.21
CA VAL A 157 14.39 -1.88 13.01
C VAL A 157 13.23 -1.15 12.34
N ALA A 158 12.19 -0.77 13.08
CA ALA A 158 11.05 -0.03 12.55
C ALA A 158 11.49 1.29 11.87
N SER A 159 12.44 2.00 12.47
CA SER A 159 13.03 3.22 11.91
C SER A 159 13.84 2.99 10.63
N ARG A 160 14.47 1.81 10.47
CA ARG A 160 15.13 1.42 9.22
C ARG A 160 14.11 1.17 8.11
N PHE A 161 13.04 0.42 8.39
CA PHE A 161 11.97 0.15 7.43
C PHE A 161 11.21 1.43 7.01
N ALA A 162 10.86 2.29 7.96
CA ALA A 162 10.18 3.55 7.69
C ALA A 162 11.00 4.50 6.79
N ARG A 163 12.33 4.43 6.86
CA ARG A 163 13.23 5.19 5.97
C ARG A 163 13.29 4.62 4.55
N SER A 164 13.12 3.30 4.38
CA SER A 164 13.13 2.68 3.04
C SER A 164 11.83 2.92 2.27
N ALA A 165 10.69 2.81 2.95
CA ALA A 165 9.39 3.08 2.35
C ALA A 165 8.38 3.51 3.44
N PRO A 166 7.71 4.67 3.29
CA PRO A 166 6.70 5.11 4.24
C PRO A 166 5.39 4.32 4.18
N VAL A 167 5.15 3.57 3.11
CA VAL A 167 4.00 2.67 2.94
C VAL A 167 4.50 1.28 2.63
N ILE A 168 4.02 0.27 3.36
CA ILE A 168 4.32 -1.13 3.09
C ILE A 168 3.01 -1.85 2.77
N CYS A 169 2.95 -2.44 1.58
CA CYS A 169 1.85 -3.27 1.12
C CYS A 169 2.24 -4.74 1.33
N PHE A 170 1.66 -5.38 2.35
CA PHE A 170 1.88 -6.81 2.57
C PHE A 170 0.95 -7.65 1.70
N ASP A 171 1.52 -8.59 0.95
CA ASP A 171 0.76 -9.68 0.35
C ASP A 171 0.85 -10.94 1.20
N GLU A 172 -0.17 -11.80 1.09
CA GLU A 172 -0.21 -13.12 1.74
C GLU A 172 0.11 -13.09 3.24
N PHE A 173 -0.67 -12.33 4.02
CA PHE A 173 -0.55 -12.31 5.47
C PHE A 173 -1.10 -13.62 6.08
N PHE A 174 -0.23 -14.63 6.19
CA PHE A 174 -0.51 -15.85 6.94
C PHE A 174 0.56 -16.00 8.02
N VAL A 175 0.16 -15.90 9.29
CA VAL A 175 1.05 -16.15 10.42
C VAL A 175 0.98 -17.63 10.72
N SER A 176 1.93 -18.40 10.19
CA SER A 176 2.09 -19.84 10.47
C SER A 176 3.09 -20.12 11.59
N ASP A 177 3.99 -19.17 11.90
CA ASP A 177 5.07 -19.35 12.86
C ASP A 177 4.78 -18.68 14.20
N ILE A 178 5.04 -19.40 15.29
CA ILE A 178 4.85 -18.96 16.68
C ILE A 178 5.82 -17.80 17.00
N GLY A 179 7.00 -17.76 16.39
CA GLY A 179 8.00 -16.70 16.62
C GLY A 179 7.56 -15.33 16.09
N ASP A 180 6.78 -15.31 15.00
CA ASP A 180 6.25 -14.06 14.43
C ASP A 180 5.18 -13.43 15.33
N ALA A 181 4.42 -14.27 16.06
CA ALA A 181 3.42 -13.80 17.01
C ALA A 181 4.02 -13.04 18.20
N MET A 182 5.26 -13.33 18.58
CA MET A 182 5.96 -12.62 19.67
C MET A 182 6.37 -11.19 19.31
N ILE A 183 6.53 -10.89 18.02
CA ILE A 183 6.89 -9.55 17.53
C ILE A 183 5.63 -8.72 17.21
N LEU A 184 4.53 -9.38 16.86
CA LEU A 184 3.25 -8.73 16.55
C LEU A 184 2.40 -8.37 17.79
N GLY A 185 2.83 -8.80 18.98
CA GLY A 185 2.14 -8.63 20.28
C GLY A 185 2.40 -7.28 20.95
#